data_AF-A0A842Q2D3-F1
#
_entry.id   AF-A0A842Q2D3-F1
#
_cell.length_a   1.000
_cell.length_b   1.000
_cell.length_c   1.000
_cell.angle_alpha   90.00
_cell.angle_beta   90.00
_cell.angle_gamma   90.00
#
_symmetry.space_group_name_H-M   'P 1'
#
loop_
_entity.id
_entity.type
_entity.pdbx_description
1 polymer ?
#
loop_
_entity_poly.entity_id
_entity_poly.type
_entity_poly.pdbx_seq_one_letter_code
_entity_poly.pdbx_strand_id
1 'polypeptide(L)' 'MGSEHLHNPKVLFTVGHDTFEGTAPIVDPDKESNSAAEVLKLMETKYGWDYGLIVELIPQ' A
#
# COMPACT_ATOMS: atom_id res chain seq x y z
N MET A 1 -0.87 -25.18 7.67
CA MET A 1 -0.30 -23.83 7.87
C MET A 1 -1.07 -22.91 6.94
N GLY A 2 -1.82 -21.97 7.52
CA GLY A 2 -2.91 -21.27 6.86
C GLY A 2 -2.44 -20.48 5.64
N SER A 3 -3.17 -20.61 4.54
CA SER A 3 -3.06 -19.74 3.38
C SER A 3 -3.29 -18.29 3.81
N GLU A 4 -2.26 -17.45 3.71
CA GLU A 4 -2.35 -16.00 3.86
C GLU A 4 -3.41 -15.50 2.89
N HIS A 5 -4.62 -15.24 3.40
CA HIS A 5 -5.64 -14.56 2.65
C HIS A 5 -5.17 -13.11 2.48
N LEU A 6 -4.53 -12.82 1.35
CA LEU A 6 -4.38 -11.45 0.87
C LEU A 6 -5.79 -10.94 0.55
N HIS A 7 -6.47 -10.48 1.59
CA HIS A 7 -7.77 -9.85 1.47
C HIS A 7 -7.54 -8.61 0.60
N ASN A 8 -8.12 -8.59 -0.60
CA ASN A 8 -8.14 -7.42 -1.48
C ASN A 8 -9.36 -6.58 -1.08
N PRO A 9 -9.29 -5.72 -0.05
CA PRO A 9 -10.44 -4.95 0.40
C PRO A 9 -10.91 -4.07 -0.75
N LYS A 10 -12.23 -4.07 -0.98
CA LYS A 10 -12.84 -3.07 -1.85
C LYS A 10 -12.76 -1.72 -1.15
N VAL A 11 -12.25 -0.72 -1.87
CA VAL A 11 -12.08 0.64 -1.37
C VAL A 11 -12.70 1.64 -2.33
N LEU A 12 -13.10 2.78 -1.79
CA LEU A 12 -13.44 3.98 -2.53
C LEU A 12 -12.44 5.05 -2.10
N PHE A 13 -11.68 5.63 -3.03
CA PHE A 13 -10.68 6.65 -2.72
C PHE A 13 -10.77 7.82 -3.70
N THR A 14 -10.32 9.00 -3.27
CA THR A 14 -10.36 10.22 -4.07
C THR A 14 -8.97 10.78 -4.24
N VAL A 15 -8.59 11.10 -5.48
CA VAL A 15 -7.32 11.75 -5.83
C VAL A 15 -7.66 13.04 -6.56
N GLY A 16 -7.39 14.18 -5.93
CA GLY A 16 -7.83 15.47 -6.46
C GLY A 16 -9.36 15.58 -6.47
N HIS A 17 -9.95 15.65 -7.66
CA HIS A 17 -11.41 15.73 -7.85
C HIS A 17 -12.04 14.42 -8.35
N ASP A 18 -11.23 13.40 -8.60
CA ASP A 18 -11.67 12.14 -9.17
C ASP A 18 -11.81 11.08 -8.08
N THR A 19 -12.93 10.37 -8.09
CA THR A 19 -13.22 9.27 -7.16
C THR A 19 -13.13 7.94 -7.90
N PHE A 20 -12.43 6.99 -7.30
CA PHE A 20 -12.16 5.67 -7.85
C PHE A 20 -12.71 4.58 -6.93
N GLU A 21 -13.42 3.63 -7.50
CA GLU A 21 -13.64 2.33 -6.89
C GLU A 21 -12.44 1.42 -7.21
N GLY A 22 -12.04 0.58 -6.26
CA GLY A 22 -10.86 -0.25 -6.47
C GLY A 22 -10.58 -1.22 -5.34
N THR A 23 -9.34 -1.71 -5.30
CA THR A 23 -8.82 -2.58 -4.23
C THR A 23 -7.59 -1.99 -3.56
N ALA A 24 -7.34 -2.37 -2.30
CA ALA A 24 -6.16 -1.94 -1.56
C ALA A 24 -5.44 -3.12 -0.85
N PRO A 25 -4.72 -3.99 -1.59
CA PRO A 25 -3.88 -5.02 -0.97
C PRO A 25 -2.80 -4.41 -0.07
N ILE A 26 -2.48 -5.11 1.02
CA ILE A 26 -1.31 -4.80 1.85
C ILE A 26 -0.06 -5.22 1.09
N VAL A 27 0.92 -4.33 1.04
CA VAL A 27 2.21 -4.58 0.40
C VAL A 27 3.17 -5.18 1.43
N ASP A 28 3.82 -6.28 1.05
CA ASP A 28 4.91 -6.87 1.82
C ASP A 28 6.24 -6.31 1.28
N PRO A 29 6.89 -5.36 1.97
CA PRO A 29 8.10 -4.71 1.48
C PRO A 29 9.30 -5.66 1.31
N ASP A 30 9.30 -6.81 1.99
CA ASP A 30 10.35 -7.81 1.87
C ASP A 30 10.16 -8.71 0.63
N LYS A 31 8.94 -8.75 0.07
CA LYS A 31 8.57 -9.60 -1.08
C LYS A 31 8.30 -8.80 -2.36
N GLU A 32 7.87 -7.55 -2.27
CA GLU A 32 7.41 -6.73 -3.40
C GLU A 32 8.33 -5.51 -3.63
N SER A 33 9.18 -5.61 -4.66
CA SER A 33 10.57 -5.18 -4.51
C SER A 33 10.99 -3.88 -5.22
N ASN A 34 10.16 -2.84 -5.33
CA ASN A 34 10.70 -1.50 -5.66
C ASN A 34 9.89 -0.33 -5.07
N SER A 35 8.57 -0.29 -5.29
CA SER A 35 7.76 0.87 -4.85
C SER A 35 7.68 0.99 -3.33
N ALA A 36 7.58 -0.14 -2.62
CA ALA A 36 7.55 -0.17 -1.16
C ALA A 36 8.83 0.38 -0.54
N ALA A 37 10.00 -0.02 -1.08
CA ALA A 37 11.30 0.43 -0.60
C ALA A 37 11.48 1.95 -0.71
N GLU A 38 11.04 2.55 -1.83
CA GLU A 38 11.10 4.01 -2.00
C GLU A 38 10.15 4.74 -1.05
N VAL A 39 8.96 4.19 -0.78
CA VAL A 39 8.03 4.74 0.20
C VAL A 39 8.62 4.67 1.62
N LEU A 40 9.18 3.53 2.02
CA LEU A 40 9.84 3.36 3.32
C LEU A 40 10.99 4.35 3.49
N LYS A 41 11.84 4.50 2.46
CA LYS A 41 12.94 5.47 2.46
C LYS A 41 12.44 6.91 2.60
N LEU A 42 11.36 7.26 1.91
CA LEU A 42 10.73 8.57 2.04
C LEU A 42 10.20 8.81 3.45
N MET A 43 9.57 7.80 4.06
CA MET A 43 9.03 7.87 5.42
C MET A 43 10.15 8.07 6.45
N GLU A 44 11.23 7.30 6.36
CA GLU A 44 12.40 7.47 7.23
C GLU A 44 12.99 8.88 7.07
N THR A 45 13.17 9.33 5.83
CA THR A 45 13.76 10.66 5.55
C THR A 45 12.90 11.81 6.07
N LYS A 46 11.57 11.69 5.95
CA LYS A 46 10.65 12.79 6.28
C LYS A 46 10.17 12.77 7.73
N TYR A 47 10.02 11.59 8.31
CA TYR A 47 9.37 11.40 9.61
C TYR A 47 10.24 10.67 10.64
N GLY A 48 11.38 10.08 10.24
CA GLY A 48 12.30 9.35 11.13
C GLY A 48 11.78 7.97 11.55
N TRP A 49 10.87 7.38 10.76
CA TRP A 49 10.41 6.02 10.93
C TRP A 49 9.96 5.39 9.61
N ASP A 50 10.06 4.06 9.50
CA ASP A 50 9.69 3.27 8.31
C ASP A 50 8.73 2.10 8.60
N TYR A 51 8.40 1.80 9.86
CA TYR A 51 7.60 0.61 10.23
C TYR A 51 6.07 0.73 10.02
N GLY A 52 5.63 1.48 9.02
CA GLY A 52 4.20 1.69 8.72
C GLY A 52 3.55 0.59 7.89
N LEU A 53 2.21 0.56 7.92
CA LEU A 53 1.43 -0.25 6.97
C LEU A 53 1.40 0.44 5.60
N ILE A 54 1.83 -0.26 4.56
CA ILE A 54 1.74 0.19 3.17
C ILE A 54 0.63 -0.62 2.47
N VAL A 55 -0.24 0.08 1.76
CA VAL A 55 -1.24 -0.52 0.86
C VAL A 55 -1.08 0.08 -0.53
N GLU A 56 -1.31 -0.73 -1.56
CA GLU A 56 -1.30 -0.26 -2.95
C GLU A 56 -2.74 0.01 -3.41
N LEU A 57 -3.04 1.23 -3.84
CA LEU A 57 -4.37 1.58 -4.35
C LEU A 57 -4.47 1.21 -5.83
N ILE A 58 -5.35 0.27 -6.16
CA ILE A 58 -5.55 -0.23 -7.52
C ILE A 58 -6.97 0.13 -7.97
N PRO A 59 -7.17 1.18 -8.79
CA PRO A 59 -8.49 1.53 -9.33
C PRO A 59 -9.00 0.46 -10.31
N GLN A 60 -10.33 0.30 -10.42
CA GLN A 60 -11.02 -0.63 -11.35
C GLN A 60 -11.81 0.10 -12.43
#